data_AF-A0AAD6SQF6-F1
#
_entry.id   AF-A0AAD6SQF6-F1
#
_cell.length_a   1.000
_cell.length_b   1.000
_cell.length_c   1.000
_cell.angle_alpha   90.00
_cell.angle_beta   90.00
_cell.angle_gamma   90.00
#
_symmetry.space_group_name_H-M   'P 1'
#
loop_
_entity.id
_entity.type
_entity.pdbx_description
1 polymer ?
#
loop_
_entity_poly.entity_id
_entity_poly.type
_entity_poly.pdbx_seq_one_letter_code
_entity_poly.pdbx_strand_id
1 'polypeptide(L)'
;MNGFSDVEIEALSRLVSTFASGLPHGALPPPNDSTMQMFDLWMQKARSMTTAECKRLADAGDPERMHEFALRADAGLGLAAPDKRRAEEYWTKILTSPRSTPSNIATAHAHLIACTGILFGREGRSIHLSDCMRAGTHAEAAAKAGLGSAPSVLMLGKTLHNFRHGEHKHEFSKWTLFWAAWDARTAERQAELDEENAKRFVRPDRYKCAGPGCPVEASKATMLRACGGKCKEGYKPRYCSKECQVADWKTHKHMCKPGLEPPESDSTLPARSVLQPSVTIERFTLPRGVLMPTLPHAGKTKAKAKRAEEYSVDIDGFKIHSSKDQMSAQEVRELAEEVKILSAATK
;
A
#
# COMPACT_ATOMS: atom_id res chain seq x y z
N MET A 1 -37.63 0.74 15.17
CA MET A 1 -36.15 0.72 15.05
C MET A 1 -35.69 2.15 15.14
N ASN A 2 -34.98 2.53 16.20
CA ASN A 2 -34.50 3.91 16.33
C ASN A 2 -33.36 4.13 15.33
N GLY A 3 -33.55 5.03 14.37
CA GLY A 3 -32.50 5.46 13.45
C GLY A 3 -31.36 6.17 14.20
N PHE A 4 -30.18 6.22 13.59
CA PHE A 4 -29.09 7.04 14.11
C PHE A 4 -29.46 8.52 14.05
N SER A 5 -29.00 9.28 15.04
CA SER A 5 -28.94 10.75 14.92
C SER A 5 -27.93 11.17 13.85
N ASP A 6 -28.12 12.35 13.26
CA ASP A 6 -27.19 12.88 12.26
C ASP A 6 -25.75 13.01 12.80
N VAL A 7 -25.60 13.28 14.10
CA VAL A 7 -24.31 13.33 14.81
C VAL A 7 -23.63 11.96 14.83
N GLU A 8 -24.40 10.89 15.03
CA GLU A 8 -23.88 9.53 14.96
C GLU A 8 -23.48 9.18 13.52
N ILE A 9 -24.28 9.55 12.51
CA ILE A 9 -23.94 9.32 11.10
C ILE A 9 -22.61 10.01 10.72
N GLU A 10 -22.39 11.25 11.16
CA GLU A 10 -21.13 11.95 10.88
C GLU A 10 -19.93 11.35 11.63
N ALA A 11 -20.11 10.99 12.90
CA ALA A 11 -19.10 10.26 13.68
C ALA A 11 -18.71 8.92 13.00
N LEU A 12 -19.69 8.24 12.41
CA LEU A 12 -19.51 6.99 11.69
C LEU A 12 -18.77 7.19 10.37
N SER A 13 -19.11 8.24 9.62
CA SER A 13 -18.35 8.60 8.41
C SER A 13 -16.88 8.87 8.75
N ARG A 14 -16.59 9.47 9.90
CA ARG A 14 -15.21 9.72 10.35
C ARG A 14 -14.50 8.41 10.70
N LEU A 15 -15.15 7.49 11.41
CA LEU A 15 -14.55 6.21 11.80
C LEU A 15 -14.30 5.31 10.57
N VAL A 16 -15.25 5.22 9.64
CA VAL A 16 -15.05 4.50 8.36
C VAL A 16 -13.92 5.13 7.56
N SER A 17 -13.83 6.46 7.52
CA SER A 17 -12.68 7.13 6.91
C SER A 17 -11.39 6.75 7.64
N THR A 18 -11.35 6.76 8.97
CA THR A 18 -10.19 6.34 9.76
C THR A 18 -9.75 4.89 9.46
N PHE A 19 -10.69 3.99 9.19
CA PHE A 19 -10.40 2.61 8.79
C PHE A 19 -10.03 2.45 7.31
N ALA A 20 -10.57 3.29 6.41
CA ALA A 20 -10.46 3.14 4.95
C ALA A 20 -9.41 4.05 4.28
N SER A 21 -9.09 5.22 4.86
CA SER A 21 -8.35 6.28 4.16
C SER A 21 -6.88 6.37 4.59
N GLY A 22 -6.05 5.56 3.94
CA GLY A 22 -4.62 5.85 3.74
C GLY A 22 -4.33 6.60 2.43
N LEU A 23 -5.35 7.22 1.83
CA LEU A 23 -5.28 7.91 0.54
C LEU A 23 -5.88 9.33 0.66
N PRO A 24 -5.32 10.33 -0.04
CA PRO A 24 -5.82 11.70 -0.03
C PRO A 24 -7.28 11.78 -0.49
N HIS A 25 -8.03 12.72 0.10
CA HIS A 25 -9.43 12.99 -0.25
C HIS A 25 -9.55 13.28 -1.76
N GLY A 26 -10.21 12.39 -2.50
CA GLY A 26 -10.52 12.61 -3.92
C GLY A 26 -10.66 11.35 -4.79
N ALA A 27 -10.16 10.19 -4.37
CA ALA A 27 -10.20 8.99 -5.23
C ALA A 27 -10.22 7.66 -4.45
N LEU A 28 -10.98 7.57 -3.35
CA LEU A 28 -11.20 6.27 -2.73
C LEU A 28 -12.18 5.46 -3.60
N PRO A 29 -11.81 4.26 -4.09
CA PRO A 29 -12.82 3.33 -4.54
C PRO A 29 -13.79 3.07 -3.38
N PRO A 30 -15.08 2.80 -3.65
CA PRO A 30 -16.02 2.48 -2.60
C PRO A 30 -15.45 1.35 -1.73
N PRO A 31 -15.65 1.39 -0.39
CA PRO A 31 -15.24 0.30 0.48
C PRO A 31 -15.78 -1.00 -0.08
N ASN A 32 -14.93 -2.02 -0.17
CA ASN A 32 -15.37 -3.32 -0.65
C ASN A 32 -16.39 -3.94 0.33
N ASP A 33 -17.15 -4.94 -0.14
CA ASP A 33 -18.19 -5.59 0.65
C ASP A 33 -17.68 -6.11 2.01
N SER A 34 -16.42 -6.51 2.09
CA SER A 34 -15.79 -6.99 3.34
C SER A 34 -15.60 -5.87 4.36
N THR A 35 -15.16 -4.68 3.94
CA THR A 35 -15.03 -3.52 4.84
C THR A 35 -16.38 -3.09 5.39
N MET A 36 -17.42 -3.08 4.55
CA MET A 36 -18.78 -2.76 4.99
C MET A 36 -19.34 -3.79 5.97
N GLN A 37 -19.10 -5.09 5.73
CA GLN A 37 -19.51 -6.15 6.65
C GLN A 37 -18.83 -6.04 8.03
N MET A 38 -17.52 -5.76 8.07
CA MET A 38 -16.82 -5.56 9.34
C MET A 38 -17.37 -4.37 10.12
N PHE A 39 -17.70 -3.29 9.41
CA PHE A 39 -18.32 -2.12 10.01
C PHE A 39 -19.70 -2.42 10.58
N ASP A 40 -20.56 -3.12 9.83
CA ASP A 40 -21.90 -3.50 10.31
C ASP A 40 -21.83 -4.39 11.55
N LEU A 41 -20.91 -5.37 11.58
CA LEU A 41 -20.67 -6.22 12.75
C LEU A 41 -20.23 -5.39 13.96
N TRP A 42 -19.32 -4.42 13.75
CA TRP A 42 -18.89 -3.52 14.81
C TRP A 42 -20.04 -2.65 15.32
N MET A 43 -20.89 -2.14 14.42
CA MET A 43 -22.07 -1.36 14.79
C MET A 43 -23.11 -2.16 15.57
N GLN A 44 -23.34 -3.41 15.17
CA GLN A 44 -24.20 -4.32 15.92
C GLN A 44 -23.63 -4.56 17.33
N LYS A 45 -22.32 -4.77 17.46
CA LYS A 45 -21.65 -4.90 18.76
C LYS A 45 -21.79 -3.61 19.59
N ALA A 46 -21.55 -2.44 19.01
CA ALA A 46 -21.69 -1.15 19.68
C ALA A 46 -23.12 -0.90 20.18
N ARG A 47 -24.13 -1.35 19.43
CA ARG A 47 -25.56 -1.24 19.83
C ARG A 47 -25.95 -2.21 20.95
N SER A 48 -25.24 -3.32 21.11
CA SER A 48 -25.54 -4.32 22.15
C SER A 48 -25.28 -3.83 23.58
N MET A 49 -24.57 -2.71 23.75
CA MET A 49 -24.17 -2.17 25.05
C MET A 49 -24.20 -0.64 25.07
N THR A 50 -24.72 -0.05 26.15
CA THR A 50 -24.71 1.42 26.31
C THR A 50 -23.29 1.92 26.55
N THR A 51 -23.01 3.18 26.19
CA THR A 51 -21.69 3.77 26.43
C THR A 51 -21.35 3.83 27.92
N ALA A 52 -22.34 4.04 28.79
CA ALA A 52 -22.16 4.01 30.24
C ALA A 52 -21.76 2.62 30.77
N GLU A 53 -22.42 1.56 30.28
CA GLU A 53 -22.09 0.18 30.67
C GLU A 53 -20.71 -0.24 30.13
N CYS A 54 -20.41 0.12 28.88
CA CYS A 54 -19.10 -0.11 28.27
C CYS A 54 -17.98 0.57 29.10
N LYS A 55 -18.20 1.83 29.50
CA LYS A 55 -17.27 2.56 30.37
C LYS A 55 -17.08 1.87 31.73
N ARG A 56 -18.18 1.44 32.36
CA ARG A 56 -18.12 0.77 33.67
C ARG A 56 -17.26 -0.49 33.63
N LEU A 57 -17.41 -1.31 32.57
CA LEU A 57 -16.59 -2.51 32.38
C LEU A 57 -15.14 -2.19 32.00
N ALA A 58 -14.94 -1.15 31.20
CA ALA A 58 -13.60 -0.65 30.88
C ALA A 58 -12.86 -0.18 32.14
N ASP A 59 -13.54 0.53 33.03
CA ASP A 59 -13.02 0.97 34.33
C ASP A 59 -12.75 -0.20 35.28
N ALA A 60 -13.50 -1.30 35.15
CA ALA A 60 -13.27 -2.54 35.89
C ALA A 60 -12.07 -3.37 35.35
N GLY A 61 -11.31 -2.86 34.38
CA GLY A 61 -10.08 -3.51 33.94
C GLY A 61 -10.24 -4.48 32.76
N ASP A 62 -11.40 -4.51 32.09
CA ASP A 62 -11.62 -5.39 30.93
C ASP A 62 -10.99 -4.79 29.65
N PRO A 63 -9.93 -5.41 29.07
CA PRO A 63 -9.21 -4.85 27.93
C PRO A 63 -10.07 -4.71 26.66
N GLU A 64 -11.02 -5.61 26.43
CA GLU A 64 -11.91 -5.50 25.26
C GLU A 64 -12.83 -4.30 25.40
N ARG A 65 -13.33 -4.06 26.62
CA ARG A 65 -14.21 -2.92 26.91
C ARG A 65 -13.45 -1.61 26.98
N MET A 66 -12.20 -1.62 27.45
CA MET A 66 -11.30 -0.46 27.28
C MET A 66 -11.16 -0.09 25.80
N HIS A 67 -10.99 -1.10 24.94
CA HIS A 67 -10.79 -0.86 23.51
C HIS A 67 -12.05 -0.30 22.86
N GLU A 68 -13.19 -0.91 23.16
CA GLU A 68 -14.50 -0.46 22.67
C GLU A 68 -14.83 0.95 23.18
N PHE A 69 -14.60 1.23 24.46
CA PHE A 69 -14.84 2.56 25.02
C PHE A 69 -13.88 3.61 24.44
N ALA A 70 -12.62 3.26 24.20
CA ALA A 70 -11.68 4.16 23.53
C ALA A 70 -12.14 4.52 22.12
N LEU A 71 -12.63 3.55 21.34
CA LEU A 71 -13.22 3.79 20.02
C LEU A 71 -14.45 4.70 20.09
N ARG A 72 -15.35 4.46 21.05
CA ARG A 72 -16.51 5.33 21.28
C ARG A 72 -16.08 6.75 21.66
N ALA A 73 -15.05 6.89 22.49
CA ALA A 73 -14.50 8.18 22.87
C ALA A 73 -13.90 8.93 21.67
N ASP A 74 -13.09 8.27 20.85
CA ASP A 74 -12.48 8.90 19.67
C ASP A 74 -13.52 9.32 18.62
N ALA A 75 -14.58 8.52 18.46
CA ALA A 75 -15.67 8.81 17.53
C ALA A 75 -16.75 9.74 18.11
N GLY A 76 -16.86 9.88 19.42
CA GLY A 76 -17.96 10.58 20.09
C GLY A 76 -19.27 9.78 20.18
N LEU A 77 -19.24 8.45 20.06
CA LEU A 77 -20.44 7.61 20.06
C LEU A 77 -21.05 7.45 21.45
N GLY A 78 -22.27 7.96 21.62
CA GLY A 78 -22.95 7.99 22.92
C GLY A 78 -22.27 8.92 23.94
N LEU A 79 -21.52 9.92 23.46
CA LEU A 79 -20.94 11.01 24.24
C LEU A 79 -21.39 12.35 23.66
N ALA A 80 -21.26 13.44 24.44
CA ALA A 80 -21.63 14.78 23.98
C ALA A 80 -20.75 15.28 22.81
N ALA A 81 -19.50 14.83 22.75
CA ALA A 81 -18.55 15.12 21.69
C ALA A 81 -17.43 14.07 21.66
N PRO A 82 -16.69 13.94 20.55
CA PRO A 82 -15.44 13.18 20.51
C PRO A 82 -14.43 13.65 21.58
N ASP A 83 -13.82 12.71 22.30
CA ASP A 83 -12.83 12.93 23.36
C ASP A 83 -11.57 12.07 23.10
N LYS A 84 -10.67 12.60 22.28
CA LYS A 84 -9.44 11.92 21.86
C LYS A 84 -8.48 11.65 23.01
N ARG A 85 -8.43 12.56 24.00
CA ARG A 85 -7.58 12.39 25.17
C ARG A 85 -8.04 11.18 25.96
N ARG A 86 -9.35 11.06 26.19
CA ARG A 86 -9.91 9.89 26.85
C ARG A 86 -9.69 8.61 26.05
N ALA A 87 -9.80 8.64 24.73
CA ALA A 87 -9.46 7.48 23.91
C ALA A 87 -7.99 7.04 24.12
N GLU A 88 -7.04 7.97 24.05
CA GLU A 88 -5.62 7.74 24.32
C GLU A 88 -5.37 7.18 25.72
N GLU A 89 -6.05 7.70 26.74
CA GLU A 89 -5.99 7.18 28.11
C GLU A 89 -6.38 5.70 28.19
N TYR A 90 -7.49 5.28 27.56
CA TYR A 90 -7.93 3.88 27.63
C TYR A 90 -7.08 2.94 26.77
N TRP A 91 -6.58 3.36 25.61
CA TRP A 91 -5.59 2.55 24.89
C TRP A 91 -4.30 2.41 25.69
N THR A 92 -3.85 3.46 26.38
CA THR A 92 -2.68 3.37 27.27
C THR A 92 -2.93 2.41 28.44
N LYS A 93 -4.13 2.40 29.03
CA LYS A 93 -4.53 1.41 30.05
C LYS A 93 -4.47 -0.02 29.52
N ILE A 94 -4.80 -0.27 28.25
CA ILE A 94 -4.64 -1.60 27.64
C ILE A 94 -3.16 -2.01 27.62
N LEU A 95 -2.25 -1.09 27.32
CA LEU A 95 -0.82 -1.40 27.25
C LEU A 95 -0.23 -1.82 28.60
N THR A 96 -0.79 -1.33 29.72
CA THR A 96 -0.30 -1.60 31.07
C THR A 96 -1.14 -2.62 31.84
N SER A 97 -2.30 -3.02 31.32
CA SER A 97 -3.19 -3.97 31.99
C SER A 97 -2.60 -5.39 31.98
N PRO A 98 -2.51 -6.07 33.14
CA PRO A 98 -2.02 -7.45 33.21
C PRO A 98 -2.99 -8.45 32.56
N ARG A 99 -4.23 -8.04 32.25
CA ARG A 99 -5.24 -8.87 31.59
C ARG A 99 -5.17 -8.77 30.06
N SER A 100 -4.38 -7.85 29.52
CA SER A 100 -4.31 -7.63 28.08
C SER A 100 -3.60 -8.77 27.37
N THR A 101 -4.24 -9.29 26.33
CA THR A 101 -3.59 -10.24 25.43
C THR A 101 -2.61 -9.51 24.51
N PRO A 102 -1.62 -10.20 23.91
CA PRO A 102 -0.76 -9.61 22.89
C PRO A 102 -1.54 -8.96 21.73
N SER A 103 -2.68 -9.55 21.36
CA SER A 103 -3.57 -8.98 20.35
C SER A 103 -4.14 -7.63 20.82
N ASN A 104 -4.63 -7.52 22.05
CA ASN A 104 -5.17 -6.25 22.56
C ASN A 104 -4.10 -5.15 22.61
N ILE A 105 -2.90 -5.48 23.08
CA ILE A 105 -1.75 -4.57 23.16
C ILE A 105 -1.41 -4.04 21.77
N ALA A 106 -1.29 -4.95 20.80
CA ALA A 106 -0.88 -4.59 19.46
C ALA A 106 -1.97 -3.81 18.72
N THR A 107 -3.26 -4.14 18.92
CA THR A 107 -4.37 -3.31 18.42
C THR A 107 -4.41 -1.93 19.08
N ALA A 108 -4.11 -1.81 20.38
CA ALA A 108 -4.01 -0.51 21.05
C ALA A 108 -2.89 0.36 20.47
N HIS A 109 -1.70 -0.21 20.23
CA HIS A 109 -0.63 0.50 19.52
C HIS A 109 -1.05 0.97 18.13
N ALA A 110 -1.74 0.13 17.36
CA ALA A 110 -2.23 0.49 16.03
C ALA A 110 -3.16 1.73 16.06
N HIS A 111 -4.01 1.85 17.09
CA HIS A 111 -4.90 3.01 17.25
C HIS A 111 -4.17 4.24 17.79
N LEU A 112 -3.21 4.07 18.70
CA LEU A 112 -2.38 5.17 19.18
C LEU A 112 -1.59 5.83 18.04
N ILE A 113 -1.11 5.06 17.06
CA ILE A 113 -0.53 5.60 15.82
C ILE A 113 -1.54 6.49 15.10
N ALA A 114 -2.76 6.00 14.89
CA ALA A 114 -3.83 6.75 14.22
C ALA A 114 -4.19 8.06 14.96
N CYS A 115 -4.16 8.04 16.29
CA CYS A 115 -4.51 9.19 17.12
C CYS A 115 -3.47 10.30 17.16
N THR A 116 -2.21 10.02 16.79
CA THR A 116 -1.20 11.08 16.60
C THR A 116 -1.59 12.08 15.50
N GLY A 117 -2.55 11.73 14.64
CA GLY A 117 -3.04 12.61 13.57
C GLY A 117 -2.14 12.67 12.34
N ILE A 118 -0.99 12.00 12.37
CA ILE A 118 -0.04 11.94 11.25
C ILE A 118 -0.63 11.27 10.02
N LEU A 119 -1.44 10.22 10.23
CA LEU A 119 -2.00 9.44 9.13
C LEU A 119 -3.09 10.17 8.36
N PHE A 120 -3.78 11.13 9.00
CA PHE A 120 -4.99 11.75 8.46
C PHE A 120 -4.79 13.20 8.04
N GLY A 121 -3.52 13.63 7.87
CA GLY A 121 -3.12 14.91 7.30
C GLY A 121 -4.18 15.98 7.43
N ARG A 122 -4.41 16.49 8.65
CA ARG A 122 -5.42 17.54 8.83
C ARG A 122 -4.98 18.73 8.00
N GLU A 123 -5.78 19.11 7.01
CA GLU A 123 -5.49 20.25 6.14
C GLU A 123 -5.01 21.44 6.97
N GLY A 124 -3.85 21.99 6.60
CA GLY A 124 -3.25 23.14 7.27
C GLY A 124 -2.48 22.87 8.57
N ARG A 125 -2.33 21.61 9.03
CA ARG A 125 -1.41 21.30 10.14
C ARG A 125 -0.09 20.76 9.64
N SER A 126 1.00 21.39 10.08
CA SER A 126 2.32 20.80 10.01
C SER A 126 2.38 19.52 10.85
N ILE A 127 3.02 18.49 10.31
CA ILE A 127 3.33 17.29 11.07
C ILE A 127 4.43 17.66 12.08
N HIS A 128 4.13 17.59 13.37
CA HIS A 128 5.12 17.84 14.41
C HIS A 128 6.03 16.63 14.59
N LEU A 129 7.34 16.88 14.71
CA LEU A 129 8.33 15.82 14.93
C LEU A 129 8.00 14.97 16.16
N SER A 130 7.51 15.59 17.25
CA SER A 130 7.12 14.89 18.48
C SER A 130 6.04 13.83 18.23
N ASP A 131 5.05 14.12 17.38
CA ASP A 131 4.02 13.16 16.99
C ASP A 131 4.64 12.01 16.19
N CYS A 132 5.61 12.31 15.30
CA CYS A 132 6.30 11.27 14.52
C CYS A 132 7.07 10.33 15.46
N MET A 133 7.74 10.90 16.46
CA MET A 133 8.49 10.14 17.46
C MET A 133 7.58 9.24 18.30
N ARG A 134 6.40 9.73 18.69
CA ARG A 134 5.40 8.94 19.42
C ARG A 134 4.81 7.84 18.55
N ALA A 135 4.41 8.16 17.31
CA ALA A 135 3.85 7.20 16.36
C ALA A 135 4.86 6.08 16.04
N GLY A 136 6.11 6.42 15.75
CA GLY A 136 7.15 5.44 15.47
C GLY A 136 7.46 4.52 16.66
N THR A 137 7.38 5.05 17.89
CA THR A 137 7.53 4.23 19.10
C THR A 137 6.41 3.19 19.23
N HIS A 138 5.16 3.56 18.93
CA HIS A 138 4.05 2.61 18.90
C HIS A 138 4.15 1.63 17.72
N ALA A 139 4.63 2.07 16.56
CA ALA A 139 4.83 1.19 15.41
C ALA A 139 5.93 0.15 15.67
N GLU A 140 7.04 0.54 16.31
CA GLU A 140 8.09 -0.38 16.76
C GLU A 140 7.54 -1.41 17.75
N ALA A 141 6.74 -0.97 18.73
CA ALA A 141 6.12 -1.88 19.69
C ALA A 141 5.11 -2.83 19.05
N ALA A 142 4.31 -2.36 18.09
CA ALA A 142 3.39 -3.19 17.32
C ALA A 142 4.15 -4.22 16.46
N ALA A 143 5.22 -3.80 15.79
CA ALA A 143 6.08 -4.70 15.02
C ALA A 143 6.72 -5.78 15.91
N LYS A 144 7.21 -5.39 17.09
CA LYS A 144 7.75 -6.33 18.10
C LYS A 144 6.72 -7.34 18.60
N ALA A 145 5.44 -6.94 18.67
CA ALA A 145 4.32 -7.81 19.02
C ALA A 145 3.83 -8.70 17.85
N GLY A 146 4.49 -8.67 16.69
CA GLY A 146 4.13 -9.46 15.52
C GLY A 146 3.08 -8.83 14.61
N LEU A 147 2.71 -7.56 14.82
CA LEU A 147 1.78 -6.80 13.97
C LEU A 147 2.49 -5.84 13.01
N GLY A 148 3.68 -6.20 12.51
CA GLY A 148 4.42 -5.37 11.53
C GLY A 148 3.65 -5.13 10.23
N SER A 149 2.73 -6.02 9.87
CA SER A 149 1.85 -5.91 8.68
C SER A 149 0.54 -5.18 8.96
N ALA A 150 0.32 -4.65 10.17
CA ALA A 150 -0.91 -3.91 10.46
C ALA A 150 -1.02 -2.66 9.56
N PRO A 151 -2.22 -2.35 9.03
CA PRO A 151 -2.38 -1.22 8.11
C PRO A 151 -1.86 0.11 8.64
N SER A 152 -2.06 0.44 9.92
CA SER A 152 -1.57 1.70 10.50
C SER A 152 -0.04 1.77 10.61
N VAL A 153 0.62 0.64 10.86
CA VAL A 153 2.08 0.53 10.85
C VAL A 153 2.59 0.78 9.43
N LEU A 154 2.03 0.10 8.43
CA LEU A 154 2.42 0.30 7.04
C LEU A 154 2.12 1.71 6.54
N MET A 155 0.97 2.28 6.87
CA MET A 155 0.64 3.66 6.52
C MET A 155 1.63 4.66 7.14
N LEU A 156 2.03 4.44 8.40
CA LEU A 156 3.06 5.26 9.02
C LEU A 156 4.40 5.13 8.29
N GLY A 157 4.79 3.91 7.89
CA GLY A 157 5.99 3.65 7.10
C GLY A 157 6.01 4.47 5.81
N LYS A 158 4.88 4.51 5.09
CA LYS A 158 4.71 5.33 3.89
C LYS A 158 4.89 6.82 4.19
N THR A 159 4.24 7.32 5.25
CA THR A 159 4.30 8.75 5.62
C THR A 159 5.70 9.16 6.07
N LEU A 160 6.40 8.29 6.80
CA LEU A 160 7.72 8.58 7.37
C LEU A 160 8.88 8.22 6.43
N HIS A 161 8.63 7.56 5.30
CA HIS A 161 9.68 7.05 4.41
C HIS A 161 10.67 8.14 3.98
N ASN A 162 10.16 9.31 3.59
CA ASN A 162 11.01 10.43 3.17
C ASN A 162 11.84 10.99 4.33
N PHE A 163 11.32 10.98 5.56
CA PHE A 163 12.02 11.45 6.75
C PHE A 163 13.17 10.52 7.17
N ARG A 164 13.01 9.20 6.94
CA ARG A 164 14.06 8.20 7.20
C ARG A 164 15.34 8.48 6.40
N HIS A 165 15.21 9.06 5.22
CA HIS A 165 16.34 9.36 4.32
C HIS A 165 16.74 10.84 4.32
N GLY A 166 16.05 11.68 5.10
CA GLY A 166 16.27 13.13 5.15
C GLY A 166 17.13 13.60 6.32
N GLU A 167 16.90 14.85 6.74
CA GLU A 167 17.64 15.54 7.80
C GLU A 167 17.59 14.81 9.16
N HIS A 168 16.47 14.17 9.46
CA HIS A 168 16.23 13.47 10.73
C HIS A 168 16.55 11.96 10.70
N LYS A 169 17.35 11.49 9.74
CA LYS A 169 17.60 10.05 9.53
C LYS A 169 17.99 9.29 10.81
N HIS A 170 18.73 9.92 11.72
CA HIS A 170 19.25 9.29 12.93
C HIS A 170 18.15 9.06 13.98
N GLU A 171 17.21 9.99 14.10
CA GLU A 171 16.07 9.90 15.01
C GLU A 171 15.11 8.80 14.56
N PHE A 172 14.91 8.67 13.25
CA PHE A 172 14.05 7.65 12.65
C PHE A 172 14.71 6.26 12.60
N SER A 173 16.04 6.14 12.51
CA SER A 173 16.72 4.85 12.33
C SER A 173 16.65 3.90 13.54
N LYS A 174 16.22 4.38 14.71
CA LYS A 174 16.14 3.56 15.93
C LYS A 174 15.01 2.53 15.94
N TRP A 175 13.99 2.68 15.10
CA TRP A 175 12.84 1.76 15.03
C TRP A 175 13.11 0.64 14.03
N THR A 176 14.03 -0.26 14.38
CA THR A 176 14.56 -1.25 13.46
C THR A 176 13.53 -2.30 13.05
N LEU A 177 12.66 -2.74 13.97
CA LEU A 177 11.63 -3.74 13.68
C LEU A 177 10.51 -3.16 12.82
N PHE A 178 10.12 -1.91 13.10
CA PHE A 178 9.17 -1.16 12.29
C PHE A 178 9.67 -1.02 10.85
N TRP A 179 10.91 -0.56 10.66
CA TRP A 179 11.47 -0.40 9.32
C TRP A 179 11.65 -1.72 8.59
N ALA A 180 12.07 -2.78 9.29
CA ALA A 180 12.14 -4.11 8.70
C ALA A 180 10.78 -4.60 8.18
N ALA A 181 9.69 -4.36 8.94
CA ALA A 181 8.35 -4.70 8.51
C ALA A 181 7.88 -3.89 7.28
N TRP A 182 8.17 -2.58 7.27
CA TRP A 182 7.90 -1.70 6.13
C TRP A 182 8.67 -2.12 4.87
N ASP A 183 9.97 -2.38 5.01
CA ASP A 183 10.85 -2.75 3.90
C ASP A 183 10.42 -4.10 3.31
N ALA A 184 10.10 -5.10 4.15
CA ALA A 184 9.59 -6.39 3.72
C ALA A 184 8.29 -6.27 2.91
N ARG A 185 7.32 -5.48 3.39
CA ARG A 185 6.05 -5.28 2.68
C ARG A 185 6.23 -4.47 1.39
N THR A 186 7.15 -3.51 1.38
CA THR A 186 7.46 -2.73 0.18
C THR A 186 8.10 -3.61 -0.89
N ALA A 187 9.03 -4.49 -0.51
CA ALA A 187 9.64 -5.46 -1.41
C ALA A 187 8.62 -6.44 -1.99
N GLU A 188 7.70 -6.98 -1.16
CA GLU A 188 6.61 -7.83 -1.61
C GLU A 188 5.73 -7.12 -2.65
N ARG A 189 5.28 -5.90 -2.35
CA ARG A 189 4.48 -5.09 -3.29
C ARG A 189 5.22 -4.79 -4.58
N GLN A 190 6.52 -4.49 -4.50
CA GLN A 190 7.32 -4.25 -5.70
C GLN A 190 7.42 -5.51 -6.56
N ALA A 191 7.64 -6.68 -5.94
CA ALA A 191 7.65 -7.96 -6.65
C ALA A 191 6.30 -8.26 -7.33
N GLU A 192 5.17 -8.00 -6.66
CA GLU A 192 3.82 -8.12 -7.25
C GLU A 192 3.68 -7.22 -8.50
N LEU A 193 4.12 -5.96 -8.41
CA LEU A 193 4.08 -5.01 -9.52
C LEU A 193 5.00 -5.42 -10.67
N ASP A 194 6.20 -5.91 -10.37
CA ASP A 194 7.15 -6.38 -11.37
C ASP A 194 6.62 -7.62 -12.10
N GLU A 195 5.98 -8.55 -11.37
CA GLU A 195 5.32 -9.71 -11.97
C GLU A 195 4.14 -9.29 -12.86
N GLU A 196 3.30 -8.35 -12.40
CA GLU A 196 2.21 -7.79 -13.21
C GLU A 196 2.73 -7.08 -14.46
N ASN A 197 3.80 -6.30 -14.34
CA ASN A 197 4.44 -5.62 -15.48
C ASN A 197 5.06 -6.62 -16.44
N ALA A 198 5.75 -7.66 -15.95
CA ALA A 198 6.27 -8.74 -16.79
C ALA A 198 5.15 -9.41 -17.60
N LYS A 199 4.00 -9.68 -16.98
CA LYS A 199 2.80 -10.19 -17.67
C LYS A 199 2.29 -9.22 -18.74
N ARG A 200 2.35 -7.90 -18.50
CA ARG A 200 2.01 -6.87 -19.49
C ARG A 200 2.96 -6.85 -20.68
N PHE A 201 4.27 -6.94 -20.43
CA PHE A 201 5.28 -6.97 -21.49
C PHE A 201 5.13 -8.19 -22.41
N VAL A 202 4.76 -9.36 -21.88
CA VAL A 202 4.54 -10.57 -22.68
C VAL A 202 3.29 -10.47 -23.57
N ARG A 203 2.25 -9.74 -23.13
CA ARG A 203 0.97 -9.61 -23.87
C ARG A 203 0.41 -8.18 -23.76
N PRO A 204 1.01 -7.19 -24.44
CA PRO A 204 0.60 -5.79 -24.32
C PRO A 204 -0.87 -5.59 -24.75
N ASP A 205 -1.32 -6.28 -25.79
CA ASP A 205 -2.69 -6.18 -26.32
C ASP A 205 -3.78 -6.57 -25.32
N ARG A 206 -3.44 -7.35 -24.27
CA ARG A 206 -4.39 -7.73 -23.22
C ARG A 206 -4.77 -6.55 -22.31
N TYR A 207 -3.99 -5.48 -22.34
CA TYR A 207 -4.16 -4.31 -21.47
C TYR A 207 -4.56 -3.06 -22.26
N LYS A 208 -4.74 -3.16 -23.57
CA LYS A 208 -5.16 -2.05 -24.44
C LYS A 208 -6.53 -2.33 -25.05
N CYS A 209 -7.34 -1.29 -25.21
CA CYS A 209 -8.58 -1.40 -25.96
C CYS A 209 -8.26 -1.60 -27.45
N ALA A 210 -8.84 -2.64 -28.06
CA ALA A 210 -8.69 -2.91 -29.50
C ALA A 210 -9.58 -2.03 -30.39
N GLY A 211 -10.42 -1.16 -29.80
CA GLY A 211 -11.21 -0.19 -30.56
C GLY A 211 -10.31 0.76 -31.34
N PRO A 212 -10.53 0.96 -32.66
CA PRO A 212 -9.69 1.83 -33.48
C PRO A 212 -9.58 3.24 -32.89
N GLY A 213 -8.35 3.70 -32.63
CA GLY A 213 -8.07 5.04 -32.07
C GLY A 213 -8.45 5.22 -30.60
N CYS A 214 -8.85 4.17 -29.88
CA CYS A 214 -9.20 4.27 -28.47
C CYS A 214 -7.93 4.27 -27.59
N PRO A 215 -7.65 5.34 -26.81
CA PRO A 215 -6.44 5.42 -25.99
C PRO A 215 -6.58 4.69 -24.64
N VAL A 216 -7.68 3.96 -24.42
CA VAL A 216 -7.94 3.33 -23.12
C VAL A 216 -7.00 2.16 -22.89
N GLU A 217 -6.15 2.28 -21.88
CA GLU A 217 -5.32 1.23 -21.32
C GLU A 217 -5.82 0.86 -19.92
N ALA A 218 -5.82 -0.43 -19.60
CA ALA A 218 -6.26 -0.94 -18.32
C ALA A 218 -5.08 -1.39 -17.46
N SER A 219 -5.13 -1.05 -16.16
CA SER A 219 -4.18 -1.58 -15.18
C SER A 219 -4.30 -3.10 -15.01
N LYS A 220 -5.51 -3.65 -15.13
CA LYS A 220 -5.77 -5.09 -15.05
C LYS A 220 -6.49 -5.56 -16.30
N ALA A 221 -6.04 -6.68 -16.85
CA ALA A 221 -6.66 -7.29 -18.03
C ALA A 221 -8.17 -7.54 -17.87
N THR A 222 -8.64 -7.76 -16.63
CA THR A 222 -10.06 -7.99 -16.30
C THR A 222 -10.94 -6.75 -16.44
N MET A 223 -10.34 -5.55 -16.48
CA MET A 223 -11.08 -4.28 -16.65
C MET A 223 -11.57 -4.07 -18.09
N LEU A 224 -11.01 -4.80 -19.06
CA LEU A 224 -11.45 -4.79 -20.45
C LEU A 224 -12.24 -6.06 -20.75
N ARG A 225 -13.38 -5.89 -21.44
CA ARG A 225 -14.23 -7.00 -21.85
C ARG A 225 -13.60 -7.71 -23.03
N ALA A 226 -13.27 -8.98 -22.86
CA ALA A 226 -12.80 -9.80 -23.96
C ALA A 226 -13.91 -10.06 -24.98
N CYS A 227 -13.56 -10.23 -26.25
CA CYS A 227 -14.50 -10.69 -27.26
C CYS A 227 -15.16 -12.02 -26.83
N GLY A 228 -16.49 -12.08 -26.88
CA GLY A 228 -17.26 -13.29 -26.52
C GLY A 228 -17.28 -14.37 -27.60
N GLY A 229 -16.58 -14.16 -28.73
CA GLY A 229 -16.51 -15.13 -29.82
C GLY A 229 -15.53 -16.29 -29.57
N LYS A 230 -15.46 -17.20 -30.55
CA LYS A 230 -14.63 -18.41 -30.50
C LYS A 230 -13.17 -18.21 -30.95
N CYS A 231 -12.69 -16.97 -31.04
CA CYS A 231 -11.30 -16.68 -31.38
C CYS A 231 -10.33 -17.20 -30.31
N LYS A 232 -9.12 -17.62 -30.74
CA LYS A 232 -8.05 -18.13 -29.88
C LYS A 232 -7.65 -17.07 -28.83
N GLU A 233 -7.34 -17.50 -27.61
CA GLU A 233 -7.09 -16.58 -26.47
C GLU A 233 -5.94 -15.60 -26.71
N GLY A 234 -4.91 -15.99 -27.47
CA GLY A 234 -3.79 -15.11 -27.83
C GLY A 234 -4.17 -13.95 -28.76
N TYR A 235 -5.27 -14.08 -29.51
CA TYR A 235 -5.74 -13.10 -30.49
C TYR A 235 -7.13 -12.55 -30.13
N LYS A 236 -7.57 -12.79 -28.89
CA LYS A 236 -8.89 -12.36 -28.44
C LYS A 236 -8.81 -10.89 -28.01
N PRO A 237 -9.32 -9.93 -28.84
CA PRO A 237 -9.24 -8.52 -28.50
C PRO A 237 -10.07 -8.21 -27.26
N ARG A 238 -9.71 -7.12 -26.60
CA ARG A 238 -10.42 -6.62 -25.41
C ARG A 238 -10.87 -5.18 -25.63
N TYR A 239 -12.01 -4.83 -25.05
CA TYR A 239 -12.66 -3.55 -25.29
C TYR A 239 -13.09 -2.91 -23.98
N CYS A 240 -12.97 -1.58 -23.88
CA CYS A 240 -13.49 -0.83 -22.74
C CYS A 240 -15.03 -0.73 -22.78
N SER A 241 -15.62 -0.82 -23.97
CA SER A 241 -17.06 -0.65 -24.17
C SER A 241 -17.60 -1.50 -25.33
N LYS A 242 -18.93 -1.56 -25.48
CA LYS A 242 -19.57 -2.31 -26.57
C LYS A 242 -19.39 -1.59 -27.91
N GLU A 243 -19.34 -0.27 -27.89
CA GLU A 243 -19.15 0.60 -29.06
C GLU A 243 -17.77 0.36 -29.68
N CYS A 244 -16.70 0.28 -28.87
CA CYS A 244 -15.37 -0.07 -29.36
C CYS A 244 -15.33 -1.48 -29.98
N GLN A 245 -16.07 -2.44 -29.42
CA GLN A 245 -16.18 -3.78 -30.00
C GLN A 245 -16.87 -3.75 -31.37
N VAL A 246 -17.95 -2.99 -31.52
CA VAL A 246 -18.67 -2.86 -32.79
C VAL A 246 -17.81 -2.14 -33.84
N ALA A 247 -17.06 -1.12 -33.44
CA ALA A 247 -16.15 -0.39 -34.32
C ALA A 247 -15.04 -1.31 -34.88
N ASP A 248 -14.43 -2.13 -34.03
CA ASP A 248 -13.40 -3.10 -34.43
C ASP A 248 -13.99 -4.32 -35.17
N TRP A 249 -15.30 -4.59 -35.05
CA TRP A 249 -15.92 -5.82 -35.57
C TRP A 249 -15.67 -6.06 -37.06
N LYS A 250 -15.65 -5.00 -37.89
CA LYS A 250 -15.38 -5.13 -39.33
C LYS A 250 -14.02 -5.78 -39.59
N THR A 251 -13.02 -5.41 -38.80
CA THR A 251 -11.67 -5.97 -38.84
C THR A 251 -11.63 -7.30 -38.11
N HIS A 252 -12.11 -7.41 -36.87
CA HIS A 252 -11.97 -8.65 -36.09
C HIS A 252 -12.78 -9.85 -36.61
N LYS A 253 -13.90 -9.63 -37.32
CA LYS A 253 -14.85 -10.69 -37.73
C LYS A 253 -14.22 -11.86 -38.47
N HIS A 254 -13.19 -11.63 -39.30
CA HIS A 254 -12.55 -12.72 -40.06
C HIS A 254 -11.70 -13.63 -39.17
N MET A 255 -11.14 -13.12 -38.08
CA MET A 255 -10.40 -13.88 -37.07
C MET A 255 -11.31 -14.49 -36.00
N CYS A 256 -12.54 -14.02 -35.89
CA CYS A 256 -13.53 -14.49 -34.91
C CYS A 256 -14.27 -15.77 -35.34
N LYS A 257 -13.60 -16.69 -36.04
CA LYS A 257 -14.17 -17.94 -36.54
C LYS A 257 -13.63 -19.14 -35.75
N PRO A 258 -14.47 -20.13 -35.41
CA PRO A 258 -14.01 -21.36 -34.77
C PRO A 258 -13.10 -22.16 -35.71
N GLY A 259 -11.99 -22.67 -35.19
CA GLY A 259 -11.10 -23.59 -35.91
C GLY A 259 -10.16 -22.95 -36.92
N LEU A 260 -10.14 -21.61 -37.03
CA LEU A 260 -9.08 -20.95 -37.80
C LEU A 260 -7.81 -21.01 -36.95
N GLU A 261 -6.85 -21.82 -37.38
CA GLU A 261 -5.50 -21.69 -36.85
C GLU A 261 -5.01 -20.28 -37.18
N PRO A 262 -4.39 -19.58 -36.22
CA PRO A 262 -3.85 -18.28 -36.50
C PRO A 262 -2.92 -18.41 -37.71
N PRO A 263 -2.90 -17.42 -38.63
CA PRO A 263 -1.88 -17.40 -39.67
C PRO A 263 -0.55 -17.61 -38.95
N GLU A 264 0.23 -18.60 -39.40
CA GLU A 264 1.58 -18.80 -38.89
C GLU A 264 2.26 -17.46 -39.02
N SER A 265 2.32 -16.72 -37.92
CA SER A 265 2.98 -15.43 -37.89
C SER A 265 4.39 -15.77 -38.29
N ASP A 266 4.88 -15.21 -39.39
CA ASP A 266 6.25 -15.35 -39.88
C ASP A 266 7.19 -14.96 -38.73
N SER A 267 7.47 -15.93 -37.87
CA SER A 267 8.10 -15.75 -36.57
C SER A 267 9.60 -15.87 -36.76
N THR A 268 10.12 -15.07 -37.68
CA THR A 268 11.54 -14.75 -37.80
C THR A 268 11.94 -13.67 -36.79
N LEU A 269 11.01 -13.18 -35.96
CA LEU A 269 11.37 -12.61 -34.68
C LEU A 269 11.93 -13.75 -33.84
N PRO A 270 13.24 -13.72 -33.48
CA PRO A 270 13.87 -14.81 -32.75
C PRO A 270 12.99 -15.08 -31.54
N ALA A 271 12.57 -16.33 -31.38
CA ALA A 271 11.89 -16.79 -30.19
C ALA A 271 12.75 -16.32 -29.01
N ARG A 272 12.37 -15.19 -28.40
CA ARG A 272 12.98 -14.71 -27.18
C ARG A 272 12.57 -15.82 -26.24
N SER A 273 13.52 -16.72 -25.98
CA SER A 273 13.41 -17.76 -24.99
C SER A 273 13.01 -17.05 -23.70
N VAL A 274 11.71 -16.97 -23.48
CA VAL A 274 11.15 -16.65 -22.18
C VAL A 274 11.48 -17.89 -21.39
N LEU A 275 12.71 -17.92 -20.85
CA LEU A 275 13.01 -18.67 -19.66
C LEU A 275 11.92 -18.24 -18.68
N GLN A 276 10.84 -19.02 -18.59
CA GLN A 276 9.94 -18.93 -17.46
C GLN A 276 10.83 -19.22 -16.27
N PRO A 277 11.14 -18.25 -15.40
CA PRO A 277 11.81 -18.61 -14.18
C PRO A 277 10.78 -19.45 -13.43
N SER A 278 11.04 -20.75 -13.29
CA SER A 278 10.35 -21.59 -12.32
C SER A 278 10.76 -21.11 -10.93
N VAL A 279 10.25 -19.95 -10.52
CA VAL A 279 10.37 -19.48 -9.16
C VAL A 279 9.39 -20.31 -8.35
N THR A 280 9.89 -21.40 -7.79
CA THR A 280 9.23 -22.06 -6.66
C THR A 280 9.31 -21.08 -5.49
N ILE A 281 8.28 -20.25 -5.31
CA ILE A 281 8.14 -19.46 -4.09
C ILE A 281 7.76 -20.46 -3.00
N GLU A 282 8.74 -20.94 -2.25
CA GLU A 282 8.46 -21.50 -0.94
C GLU A 282 7.78 -20.39 -0.13
N ARG A 283 6.48 -20.53 0.11
CA ARG A 283 5.75 -19.68 1.05
C ARG A 283 6.48 -19.77 2.39
N PHE A 284 7.14 -18.70 2.78
CA PHE A 284 7.72 -18.55 4.10
C PHE A 284 6.58 -18.43 5.10
N THR A 285 6.03 -19.56 5.54
CA THR A 285 5.19 -19.61 6.74
C THR A 285 6.10 -19.32 7.92
N LEU A 286 5.95 -18.13 8.51
CA LEU A 286 6.51 -17.85 9.84
C LEU A 286 6.01 -18.93 10.79
N PRO A 287 6.89 -19.70 11.46
CA PRO A 287 6.48 -20.68 12.45
C PRO A 287 5.70 -19.96 13.55
N ARG A 288 4.44 -20.36 13.78
CA ARG A 288 3.71 -19.99 14.99
C ARG A 288 4.48 -20.59 16.18
N GLY A 289 5.14 -19.73 16.96
CA GLY A 289 5.59 -20.08 18.31
C GLY A 289 7.08 -20.28 18.56
N VAL A 290 7.99 -19.69 17.77
CA VAL A 290 9.43 -19.67 18.10
C VAL A 290 9.93 -18.23 18.20
N LEU A 291 10.74 -17.96 19.24
CA LEU A 291 11.48 -16.71 19.41
C LEU A 291 12.10 -16.25 18.09
N MET A 292 12.10 -14.93 17.89
CA MET A 292 12.83 -14.21 16.85
C MET A 292 14.13 -14.94 16.48
N PRO A 293 14.40 -15.24 15.20
CA PRO A 293 15.71 -15.72 14.83
C PRO A 293 16.71 -14.66 15.27
N THR A 294 17.73 -15.07 16.03
CA THR A 294 18.93 -14.26 16.21
C THR A 294 19.38 -13.83 14.83
N LEU A 295 19.38 -12.51 14.60
CA LEU A 295 20.00 -11.91 13.43
C LEU A 295 21.33 -12.63 13.20
N PRO A 296 21.59 -13.17 11.99
CA PRO A 296 22.91 -13.72 11.72
C PRO A 296 23.91 -12.62 12.05
N HIS A 297 24.78 -12.89 13.03
CA HIS A 297 25.96 -12.08 13.24
C HIS A 297 26.61 -11.91 11.88
N ALA A 298 26.82 -10.65 11.50
CA ALA A 298 27.54 -10.28 10.29
C ALA A 298 28.95 -10.87 10.38
N GLY A 299 29.07 -12.13 9.96
CA GLY A 299 30.33 -12.74 9.61
C GLY A 299 30.89 -11.86 8.51
N LYS A 300 32.03 -11.22 8.81
CA LYS A 300 32.80 -10.40 7.89
C LYS A 300 33.30 -11.29 6.75
N THR A 301 32.44 -11.65 5.81
CA THR A 301 32.89 -12.14 4.51
C THR A 301 33.43 -10.93 3.78
N LYS A 302 34.75 -10.84 3.69
CA LYS A 302 35.46 -9.91 2.81
C LYS A 302 35.21 -10.34 1.35
N ALA A 303 33.97 -10.29 0.89
CA ALA A 303 33.71 -10.21 -0.53
C ALA A 303 34.12 -8.80 -0.95
N LYS A 304 35.21 -8.69 -1.73
CA LYS A 304 35.53 -7.45 -2.43
C LYS A 304 34.34 -7.14 -3.34
N ALA A 305 33.43 -6.28 -2.87
CA ALA A 305 32.43 -5.67 -3.73
C ALA A 305 33.20 -4.95 -4.84
N LYS A 306 33.09 -5.48 -6.07
CA LYS A 306 33.57 -4.80 -7.26
C LYS A 306 32.76 -3.51 -7.34
N ARG A 307 33.40 -2.39 -6.96
CA ARG A 307 32.79 -1.05 -6.97
C ARG A 307 32.18 -0.86 -8.37
N ALA A 308 30.85 -0.77 -8.43
CA ALA A 308 30.17 -0.47 -9.67
C ALA A 308 30.77 0.82 -10.23
N GLU A 309 31.16 0.79 -11.49
CA GLU A 309 31.68 1.99 -12.15
C GLU A 309 30.49 2.94 -12.36
N GLU A 310 30.50 4.04 -11.63
CA GLU A 310 29.51 5.10 -11.73
C GLU A 310 30.01 6.17 -12.70
N TYR A 311 29.10 6.72 -13.50
CA TYR A 311 29.34 7.92 -14.27
C TYR A 311 28.81 9.12 -13.49
N SER A 312 29.61 10.18 -13.36
CA SER A 312 29.14 11.46 -12.84
C SER A 312 29.52 12.62 -13.76
N VAL A 313 28.54 13.45 -14.10
CA VAL A 313 28.74 14.72 -14.84
C VAL A 313 28.19 15.86 -14.00
N ASP A 314 28.94 16.95 -13.90
CA ASP A 314 28.57 18.16 -13.16
C ASP A 314 28.23 19.27 -14.17
N ILE A 315 27.07 19.90 -14.03
CA ILE A 315 26.56 20.94 -14.93
C ILE A 315 26.02 22.07 -14.05
N ASP A 316 26.69 23.22 -14.04
CA ASP A 316 26.29 24.39 -13.25
C ASP A 316 25.97 24.08 -11.76
N GLY A 317 26.66 23.10 -11.17
CA GLY A 317 26.44 22.67 -9.78
C GLY A 317 25.43 21.52 -9.59
N PHE A 318 24.84 21.01 -10.67
CA PHE A 318 24.00 19.81 -10.67
C PHE A 318 24.82 18.58 -11.05
N LYS A 319 24.87 17.60 -10.15
CA LYS A 319 25.53 16.31 -10.40
C LYS A 319 24.54 15.26 -10.87
N ILE A 320 24.73 14.76 -12.09
CA ILE A 320 24.00 13.62 -12.65
C ILE A 320 24.79 12.35 -12.34
N HIS A 321 24.17 11.40 -11.65
CA HIS A 321 24.75 10.08 -11.34
C HIS A 321 23.99 8.98 -12.08
N SER A 322 24.70 8.11 -12.79
CA SER A 322 24.12 6.90 -13.40
C SER A 322 25.04 5.70 -13.24
N SER A 323 24.44 4.52 -13.03
CA SER A 323 25.17 3.25 -13.12
C SER A 323 25.33 2.83 -14.59
N LYS A 324 26.39 2.08 -14.90
CA LYS A 324 26.61 1.47 -16.23
C LYS A 324 25.47 0.58 -16.70
N ASP A 325 24.71 0.01 -15.78
CA ASP A 325 23.60 -0.90 -16.08
C ASP A 325 22.34 -0.15 -16.54
N GLN A 326 22.28 1.18 -16.33
CA GLN A 326 21.13 2.02 -16.65
C GLN A 326 21.35 2.90 -17.87
N MET A 327 22.55 3.47 -18.03
CA MET A 327 22.89 4.34 -19.15
C MET A 327 24.37 4.17 -19.53
N SER A 328 24.64 4.17 -20.83
CA SER A 328 25.98 4.25 -21.38
C SER A 328 26.62 5.61 -21.10
N ALA A 329 27.95 5.67 -21.14
CA ALA A 329 28.68 6.93 -21.00
C ALA A 329 28.28 7.99 -22.05
N GLN A 330 27.83 7.54 -23.23
CA GLN A 330 27.40 8.43 -24.29
C GLN A 330 26.03 9.04 -23.98
N GLU A 331 25.06 8.24 -23.52
CA GLU A 331 23.73 8.73 -23.13
C GLU A 331 23.80 9.71 -21.95
N VAL A 332 24.71 9.50 -20.99
CA VAL A 332 24.93 10.45 -19.88
C VAL A 332 25.48 11.78 -20.39
N ARG A 333 26.32 11.78 -21.45
CA ARG A 333 26.84 13.00 -22.07
C ARG A 333 25.78 13.72 -22.90
N GLU A 334 24.96 12.98 -23.66
CA GLU A 334 23.86 13.55 -24.44
C GLU A 334 22.84 14.21 -23.51
N LEU A 335 22.44 13.54 -22.43
CA LEU A 335 21.56 14.12 -21.41
C LEU A 335 22.16 15.37 -20.75
N ALA A 336 23.47 15.38 -20.52
CA ALA A 336 24.16 16.54 -19.98
C ALA A 336 24.10 17.76 -20.93
N GLU A 337 24.29 17.55 -22.23
CA GLU A 337 24.17 18.64 -23.21
C GLU A 337 22.72 19.13 -23.34
N GLU A 338 21.72 18.25 -23.27
CA GLU A 338 20.31 18.66 -23.26
C GLU A 338 19.98 19.55 -22.05
N VAL A 339 20.42 19.16 -20.84
CA VAL A 339 20.23 19.95 -19.62
C VAL A 339 20.91 21.32 -19.73
N LYS A 340 22.09 21.38 -20.36
CA LYS A 340 22.83 22.62 -20.57
C LYS A 340 22.12 23.55 -21.55
N ILE A 341 21.56 23.03 -22.65
CA ILE A 341 20.76 23.79 -23.61
C ILE A 341 19.51 24.36 -22.93
N LEU A 342 18.82 23.55 -22.12
CA LEU A 342 17.63 23.99 -21.38
C LEU A 342 17.96 25.07 -20.34
N SER A 343 19.05 24.91 -19.58
CA SER A 343 19.53 25.91 -18.61
C SER A 343 19.84 27.25 -19.29
N ALA A 344 20.47 27.22 -20.46
CA ALA A 344 20.77 28.42 -21.24
C ALA A 344 19.53 29.13 -21.78
N ALA A 345 18.49 28.37 -22.17
CA ALA A 345 17.23 28.94 -22.66
C ALA A 345 16.39 29.63 -21.57
N THR A 346 16.64 29.30 -20.30
CA THR A 346 15.93 29.86 -19.15
C THR A 346 16.59 31.11 -18.52
N LYS A 347 17.73 31.56 -19.05
CA LYS A 347 18.44 32.77 -18.59
C LYS A 347 18.17 33.94 -19.54
#